data_AF-A0A4Y7T7T1-F1
#
_entry.id   AF-A0A4Y7T7T1-F1
#
_cell.length_a   1.000
_cell.length_b   1.000
_cell.length_c   1.000
_cell.angle_alpha   90.00
_cell.angle_beta   90.00
_cell.angle_gamma   90.00
#
_symmetry.space_group_name_H-M   'P 1'
#
loop_
_entity.id
_entity.type
_entity.pdbx_description
1 polymer ?
#
loop_
_entity_poly.entity_id
_entity_poly.type
_entity_poly.pdbx_seq_one_letter_code
_entity_poly.pdbx_strand_id
1 'polypeptide(L)'
;MGRKRRDRARAPTAPTSSNQPQASAESHLCEVCCEEVAKYTCTDCKTKRYCGRECQERSWETHIFDCVTHEPIKSYHHLARAIREDLIPTNQSTLQEWGFDRAQYSAGPINGLSCLLGVYGDMIKAGGHRAKALDQWRRKGSLFTEIKKTYEAIPEGYRGGYYQWLLQNEHVFNNSQPTPNSAGVIANSIAQAGWAYATNDTRARSLAHIRQETEKWSSLRRNCFLLCGMTLNQIRPHPVQDEWVLFGFCVGDQYTELRTGGYTAPSFPEPHSMSSMRPPRTPASSN
;
A
#
# COMPACT_ATOMS: atom_id res chain seq x y z
N MET A 1 -38.96 -102.30 -34.70
CA MET A 1 -37.77 -101.47 -34.43
C MET A 1 -38.27 -100.10 -33.97
N GLY A 2 -38.44 -99.88 -32.66
CA GLY A 2 -37.56 -99.00 -31.85
C GLY A 2 -38.21 -97.59 -31.72
N ARG A 3 -38.99 -97.27 -30.66
CA ARG A 3 -38.56 -96.64 -29.38
C ARG A 3 -37.43 -95.61 -29.59
N LYS A 4 -37.45 -94.37 -29.08
CA LYS A 4 -38.16 -93.73 -27.97
C LYS A 4 -37.88 -92.21 -28.06
N ARG A 5 -38.84 -91.40 -27.62
CA ARG A 5 -38.70 -89.97 -27.30
C ARG A 5 -37.55 -89.73 -26.31
N ARG A 6 -36.84 -88.60 -26.45
CA ARG A 6 -36.06 -87.97 -25.37
C ARG A 6 -36.37 -86.49 -25.31
N ASP A 7 -36.89 -86.11 -24.14
CA ASP A 7 -37.13 -84.78 -23.64
C ASP A 7 -35.81 -84.01 -23.47
N ARG A 8 -35.80 -82.72 -23.84
CA ARG A 8 -34.69 -81.81 -23.57
C ARG A 8 -35.07 -80.95 -22.37
N ALA A 9 -34.42 -81.23 -21.25
CA ALA A 9 -34.58 -80.53 -19.98
C ALA A 9 -34.04 -79.09 -20.05
N ARG A 10 -34.77 -78.20 -19.38
CA ARG A 10 -34.55 -76.78 -19.16
C ARG A 10 -33.37 -76.59 -18.19
N ALA A 11 -32.38 -75.78 -18.58
CA ALA A 11 -31.25 -75.43 -17.73
C ALA A 11 -31.66 -74.41 -16.63
N PRO A 12 -31.07 -74.49 -15.43
CA PRO A 12 -31.39 -73.62 -14.30
C PRO A 12 -30.74 -72.24 -14.40
N THR A 13 -31.53 -71.21 -14.10
CA THR A 13 -31.11 -69.83 -13.85
C THR A 13 -30.31 -69.74 -12.55
N ALA A 14 -29.08 -69.23 -12.64
CA ALA A 14 -28.23 -68.93 -11.49
C ALA A 14 -28.60 -67.58 -10.85
N PRO A 15 -28.34 -67.40 -9.54
CA PRO A 15 -28.76 -66.25 -8.76
C PRO A 15 -27.77 -65.08 -8.82
N THR A 16 -28.37 -63.90 -8.67
CA THR A 16 -27.83 -62.61 -8.22
C THR A 16 -26.63 -62.72 -7.27
N SER A 17 -25.49 -62.09 -7.60
CA SER A 17 -24.56 -61.52 -6.60
C SER A 17 -23.44 -60.68 -7.24
N SER A 18 -23.48 -59.39 -6.96
CA SER A 18 -22.37 -58.55 -6.44
C SER A 18 -22.47 -57.12 -6.97
N ASN A 19 -23.39 -56.37 -6.36
CA ASN A 19 -23.24 -54.92 -6.23
C ASN A 19 -21.85 -54.67 -5.60
N GLN A 20 -20.94 -54.09 -6.37
CA GLN A 20 -19.77 -53.45 -5.80
C GLN A 20 -20.25 -52.29 -4.90
N PRO A 21 -19.73 -52.16 -3.67
CA PRO A 21 -19.94 -50.97 -2.87
C PRO A 21 -19.39 -49.77 -3.64
N GLN A 22 -20.26 -48.78 -3.77
CA GLN A 22 -19.98 -47.46 -4.33
C GLN A 22 -18.62 -46.96 -3.83
N ALA A 23 -17.79 -46.47 -4.76
CA ALA A 23 -16.68 -45.59 -4.43
C ALA A 23 -17.20 -44.55 -3.43
N SER A 24 -16.69 -44.61 -2.20
CA SER A 24 -16.96 -43.60 -1.18
C SER A 24 -16.59 -42.25 -1.79
N ALA A 25 -17.60 -41.43 -2.07
CA ALA A 25 -17.38 -40.05 -2.46
C ALA A 25 -16.52 -39.42 -1.38
N GLU A 26 -15.24 -39.18 -1.67
CA GLU A 26 -14.35 -38.46 -0.77
C GLU A 26 -15.01 -37.10 -0.51
N SER A 27 -15.57 -36.96 0.69
CA SER A 27 -16.24 -35.74 1.11
C SER A 27 -15.17 -34.68 1.31
N HIS A 28 -14.93 -33.88 0.28
CA HIS A 28 -13.96 -32.80 0.36
C HIS A 28 -14.48 -31.70 1.30
N LEU A 29 -13.60 -31.16 2.13
CA LEU A 29 -13.92 -30.06 3.02
C LEU A 29 -14.02 -28.73 2.26
N CYS A 30 -14.75 -27.78 2.85
CA CYS A 30 -14.80 -26.39 2.38
C CYS A 30 -13.41 -25.75 2.44
N GLU A 31 -12.97 -25.12 1.35
CA GLU A 31 -11.64 -24.49 1.27
C GLU A 31 -11.50 -23.21 2.11
N VAL A 32 -12.58 -22.73 2.71
CA VAL A 32 -12.62 -21.44 3.40
C VAL A 32 -12.73 -21.60 4.91
N CYS A 33 -13.68 -22.40 5.37
CA CYS A 33 -13.82 -22.68 6.81
C CYS A 33 -13.11 -23.95 7.25
N CYS A 34 -12.81 -24.89 6.34
CA CYS A 34 -12.21 -26.19 6.64
C CYS A 34 -12.97 -27.06 7.67
N GLU A 35 -14.16 -26.63 8.11
CA GLU A 35 -14.95 -27.30 9.16
C GLU A 35 -16.10 -28.14 8.57
N GLU A 36 -16.74 -27.65 7.51
CA GLU A 36 -17.88 -28.30 6.90
C GLU A 36 -17.50 -28.98 5.57
N VAL A 37 -18.19 -30.08 5.28
CA VAL A 37 -18.12 -30.73 3.96
C VAL A 37 -18.59 -29.74 2.88
N ALA A 38 -17.81 -29.63 1.80
CA ALA A 38 -18.18 -28.80 0.68
C ALA A 38 -19.42 -29.36 -0.03
N LYS A 39 -20.45 -28.53 -0.16
CA LYS A 39 -21.72 -28.84 -0.82
C LYS A 39 -21.80 -28.26 -2.22
N TYR A 40 -20.98 -27.24 -2.49
CA TYR A 40 -21.00 -26.47 -3.72
C TYR A 40 -19.58 -26.34 -4.28
N THR A 41 -19.50 -26.19 -5.60
CA THR A 41 -18.27 -25.81 -6.30
C THR A 41 -18.49 -24.48 -6.99
N CYS A 42 -17.41 -23.72 -7.20
CA CYS A 42 -17.49 -22.50 -8.00
C CYS A 42 -18.15 -22.80 -9.34
N THR A 43 -19.15 -22.02 -9.73
CA THR A 43 -19.91 -22.25 -10.96
C THR A 43 -19.06 -22.11 -12.22
N ASP A 44 -18.02 -21.28 -12.17
CA ASP A 44 -17.25 -20.89 -13.34
C ASP A 44 -16.05 -21.82 -13.53
N CYS A 45 -15.17 -21.92 -12.53
CA CYS A 45 -13.94 -22.73 -12.66
C CYS A 45 -14.09 -24.20 -12.25
N LYS A 46 -15.17 -24.57 -11.53
CA LYS A 46 -15.41 -25.90 -10.93
C LYS A 46 -14.28 -26.45 -10.03
N THR A 47 -13.24 -25.66 -9.78
CA THR A 47 -12.03 -26.08 -9.07
C THR A 47 -12.17 -25.86 -7.57
N LYS A 48 -12.67 -24.68 -7.17
CA LYS A 48 -12.83 -24.33 -5.76
C LYS A 48 -14.11 -24.90 -5.16
N ARG A 49 -14.05 -25.36 -3.91
CA ARG A 49 -15.17 -25.99 -3.19
C ARG A 49 -15.57 -25.29 -1.90
N TYR A 50 -16.87 -25.17 -1.65
CA TYR A 50 -17.45 -24.38 -0.56
C TYR A 50 -18.60 -25.13 0.13
N CYS A 51 -18.77 -24.93 1.44
CA CYS A 51 -19.93 -25.44 2.18
C CYS A 51 -21.21 -24.63 1.91
N GLY A 52 -21.07 -23.38 1.46
CA GLY A 52 -22.18 -22.47 1.18
C GLY A 52 -21.76 -21.17 0.49
N ARG A 53 -22.76 -20.37 0.13
CA ARG A 53 -22.58 -19.08 -0.57
C ARG A 53 -21.74 -18.09 0.24
N GLU A 54 -21.88 -18.06 1.55
CA GLU A 54 -21.10 -17.16 2.42
C GLU A 54 -19.60 -17.44 2.33
N CYS A 55 -19.20 -18.71 2.37
CA CYS A 55 -17.81 -19.12 2.17
C CYS A 55 -17.32 -18.76 0.76
N GLN A 56 -18.15 -18.98 -0.27
CA GLN A 56 -17.80 -18.57 -1.63
C GLN A 56 -17.59 -17.05 -1.74
N GLU A 57 -18.49 -16.24 -1.20
CA GLU A 57 -18.38 -14.77 -1.23
C GLU A 57 -17.17 -14.26 -0.44
N ARG A 58 -16.86 -14.88 0.69
CA ARG A 58 -15.67 -14.55 1.51
C ARG A 58 -14.36 -14.91 0.80
N SER A 59 -14.33 -16.01 0.06
CA SER A 59 -13.17 -16.41 -0.75
C SER A 59 -13.03 -15.56 -2.03
N TRP A 60 -14.13 -15.01 -2.54
CA TRP A 60 -14.19 -14.40 -3.88
C TRP A 60 -13.16 -13.30 -4.11
N GLU A 61 -12.85 -12.49 -3.08
CA GLU A 61 -11.85 -11.42 -3.19
C GLU A 61 -10.47 -11.93 -3.62
N THR A 62 -10.19 -13.21 -3.37
CA THR A 62 -8.91 -13.85 -3.66
C THR A 62 -9.02 -14.93 -4.73
N HIS A 63 -10.13 -15.66 -4.76
CA HIS A 63 -10.38 -16.68 -5.76
C HIS A 63 -10.45 -16.12 -7.18
N ILE A 64 -10.96 -14.89 -7.35
CA ILE A 64 -11.13 -14.27 -8.68
C ILE A 64 -9.85 -14.24 -9.53
N PHE A 65 -8.67 -14.21 -8.89
CA PHE A 65 -7.37 -14.19 -9.59
C PHE A 65 -7.03 -15.50 -10.28
N ASP A 66 -7.53 -16.62 -9.76
CA ASP A 66 -7.25 -17.97 -10.25
C ASP A 66 -8.50 -18.61 -10.87
N CYS A 67 -9.61 -17.87 -10.96
CA CYS A 67 -10.87 -18.34 -11.50
C CYS A 67 -10.95 -18.06 -13.01
N VAL A 68 -11.50 -19.00 -13.78
CA VAL A 68 -11.78 -18.83 -15.23
C VAL A 68 -13.03 -17.96 -15.48
N THR A 69 -13.44 -17.16 -14.49
CA THR A 69 -14.62 -16.30 -14.62
C THR A 69 -14.40 -15.20 -15.66
N HIS A 70 -15.49 -14.70 -16.23
CA HIS A 70 -15.47 -13.54 -17.14
C HIS A 70 -15.60 -12.21 -16.40
N GLU A 71 -15.75 -12.23 -15.06
CA GLU A 71 -15.79 -10.99 -14.29
C GLU A 71 -14.43 -10.27 -14.33
N PRO A 72 -14.40 -8.96 -14.65
CA PRO A 72 -13.16 -8.21 -14.67
C PRO A 72 -12.62 -8.03 -13.25
N ILE A 73 -11.32 -8.26 -13.07
CA ILE A 73 -10.61 -7.97 -11.83
C ILE A 73 -10.53 -6.45 -11.66
N LYS A 74 -11.18 -5.94 -10.61
CA LYS A 74 -11.23 -4.52 -10.25
C LYS A 74 -10.15 -4.15 -9.25
N SER A 75 -9.86 -2.85 -9.13
CA SER A 75 -8.84 -2.30 -8.24
C SER A 75 -8.99 -2.73 -6.77
N TYR A 76 -10.23 -2.88 -6.27
CA TYR A 76 -10.48 -3.34 -4.89
C TYR A 76 -10.13 -4.82 -4.67
N HIS A 77 -10.16 -5.66 -5.71
CA HIS A 77 -9.71 -7.06 -5.59
C HIS A 77 -8.19 -7.11 -5.38
N HIS A 78 -7.44 -6.28 -6.11
CA HIS A 78 -6.01 -6.13 -5.91
C HIS A 78 -5.69 -5.56 -4.52
N LEU A 79 -6.49 -4.61 -4.02
CA LEU A 79 -6.34 -4.12 -2.65
C LEU A 79 -6.55 -5.22 -1.61
N ALA A 80 -7.63 -5.98 -1.71
CA ALA A 80 -7.93 -7.09 -0.79
C ALA A 80 -6.79 -8.11 -0.77
N ARG A 81 -6.29 -8.47 -1.94
CA ARG A 81 -5.15 -9.38 -2.10
C ARG A 81 -3.89 -8.83 -1.43
N ALA A 82 -3.54 -7.57 -1.70
CA ALA A 82 -2.40 -6.88 -1.11
C ALA A 82 -2.46 -6.86 0.43
N ILE A 83 -3.63 -6.55 1.00
CA ILE A 83 -3.86 -6.56 2.45
C ILE A 83 -3.70 -7.96 3.05
N ARG A 84 -4.23 -8.98 2.37
CA ARG A 84 -4.11 -10.37 2.81
C ARG A 84 -2.65 -10.84 2.79
N GLU A 85 -1.92 -10.50 1.74
CA GLU A 85 -0.52 -10.87 1.55
C GLU A 85 0.46 -9.97 2.33
N ASP A 86 -0.05 -8.90 2.95
CA ASP A 86 0.74 -7.87 3.64
C ASP A 86 1.81 -7.23 2.75
N LEU A 87 1.43 -6.97 1.49
CA LEU A 87 2.29 -6.39 0.47
C LEU A 87 1.71 -5.08 -0.04
N ILE A 88 2.58 -4.15 -0.43
CA ILE A 88 2.14 -2.94 -1.15
C ILE A 88 1.58 -3.35 -2.53
N PRO A 89 0.40 -2.86 -2.95
CA PRO A 89 -0.14 -3.17 -4.26
C PRO A 89 0.83 -2.78 -5.38
N THR A 90 0.94 -3.61 -6.42
CA THR A 90 1.76 -3.31 -7.61
C THR A 90 0.93 -2.86 -8.82
N ASN A 91 -0.39 -3.06 -8.76
CA ASN A 91 -1.28 -2.66 -9.83
C ASN A 91 -1.48 -1.13 -9.84
N GLN A 92 -1.19 -0.49 -10.98
CA GLN A 92 -1.22 0.98 -11.10
C GLN A 92 -2.58 1.60 -10.82
N SER A 93 -3.69 0.99 -11.27
CA SER A 93 -5.02 1.56 -11.02
C SER A 93 -5.38 1.43 -9.53
N THR A 94 -4.95 0.36 -8.87
CA THR A 94 -5.08 0.25 -7.41
C THR A 94 -4.26 1.30 -6.68
N LEU A 95 -3.01 1.53 -7.09
CA LEU A 95 -2.15 2.54 -6.46
C LEU A 95 -2.77 3.95 -6.53
N GLN A 96 -3.32 4.31 -7.69
CA GLN A 96 -3.95 5.60 -7.92
C GLN A 96 -5.29 5.75 -7.20
N GLU A 97 -6.21 4.79 -7.42
CA GLU A 97 -7.58 4.88 -6.92
C GLU A 97 -7.65 4.85 -5.39
N TRP A 98 -6.71 4.16 -4.75
CA TRP A 98 -6.67 3.97 -3.30
C TRP A 98 -5.67 4.89 -2.61
N GLY A 99 -5.09 5.85 -3.32
CA GLY A 99 -4.24 6.89 -2.71
C GLY A 99 -2.84 6.45 -2.33
N PHE A 100 -2.36 5.25 -2.72
CA PHE A 100 -0.98 4.84 -2.45
C PHE A 100 0.03 5.74 -3.15
N ASP A 101 -0.23 6.17 -4.38
CA ASP A 101 0.63 7.14 -5.08
C ASP A 101 0.75 8.45 -4.29
N ARG A 102 -0.31 8.86 -3.59
CA ARG A 102 -0.31 10.06 -2.75
C ARG A 102 0.39 9.81 -1.43
N ALA A 103 0.18 8.64 -0.83
CA ALA A 103 0.77 8.22 0.43
C ALA A 103 2.29 8.01 0.36
N GLN A 104 2.83 7.68 -0.82
CA GLN A 104 4.27 7.61 -1.06
C GLN A 104 4.99 8.92 -0.68
N TYR A 105 4.30 10.04 -0.82
CA TYR A 105 4.82 11.38 -0.55
C TYR A 105 4.32 11.95 0.78
N SER A 106 3.64 11.18 1.62
CA SER A 106 3.15 11.63 2.92
C SER A 106 4.28 11.79 3.93
N ALA A 107 4.19 12.81 4.79
CA ALA A 107 5.17 13.07 5.84
C ALA A 107 5.00 12.09 7.01
N GLY A 108 6.12 11.64 7.59
CA GLY A 108 6.15 10.85 8.82
C GLY A 108 7.39 9.96 8.94
N PRO A 109 7.68 9.44 10.15
CA PRO A 109 8.81 8.53 10.39
C PRO A 109 8.57 7.11 9.83
N ILE A 110 7.33 6.78 9.48
CA ILE A 110 6.91 5.47 8.95
C ILE A 110 6.57 5.65 7.47
N ASN A 111 6.94 4.66 6.65
CA ASN A 111 6.59 4.61 5.23
C ASN A 111 5.08 4.79 5.05
N GLY A 112 4.65 5.88 4.40
CA GLY A 112 3.23 6.21 4.20
C GLY A 112 2.45 5.13 3.46
N LEU A 113 3.12 4.36 2.58
CA LEU A 113 2.52 3.20 1.90
C LEU A 113 2.13 2.11 2.90
N SER A 114 3.01 1.80 3.85
CA SER A 114 2.75 0.81 4.90
C SER A 114 1.68 1.28 5.87
N CYS A 115 1.67 2.57 6.23
CA CYS A 115 0.59 3.14 7.04
C CYS A 115 -0.77 3.03 6.35
N LEU A 116 -0.85 3.39 5.07
CA LEU A 116 -2.09 3.30 4.30
C LEU A 116 -2.56 1.85 4.15
N LEU A 117 -1.64 0.91 3.89
CA LEU A 117 -1.96 -0.52 3.88
C LEU A 117 -2.52 -0.97 5.24
N GLY A 118 -1.90 -0.52 6.34
CA GLY A 118 -2.38 -0.76 7.70
C GLY A 118 -3.78 -0.21 7.93
N VAL A 119 -4.06 1.02 7.48
CA VAL A 119 -5.41 1.62 7.58
C VAL A 119 -6.45 0.76 6.89
N TYR A 120 -6.22 0.34 5.64
CA TYR A 120 -7.17 -0.54 4.95
C TYR A 120 -7.20 -1.96 5.53
N GLY A 121 -6.07 -2.44 6.03
CA GLY A 121 -5.93 -3.69 6.76
C GLY A 121 -6.82 -3.74 7.99
N ASP A 122 -6.83 -2.68 8.79
CA ASP A 122 -7.69 -2.55 9.97
C ASP A 122 -9.16 -2.53 9.56
N MET A 123 -9.54 -1.87 8.47
CA MET A 123 -10.93 -1.88 8.01
C MET A 123 -11.41 -3.28 7.59
N ILE A 124 -10.56 -4.05 6.90
CA ILE A 124 -10.95 -5.36 6.38
C ILE A 124 -10.79 -6.47 7.42
N LYS A 125 -9.63 -6.55 8.08
CA LYS A 125 -9.28 -7.62 9.02
C LYS A 125 -9.95 -7.41 10.38
N ALA A 126 -9.84 -6.21 10.95
CA ALA A 126 -10.36 -5.92 12.28
C ALA A 126 -11.81 -5.39 12.26
N GLY A 127 -12.14 -4.53 11.30
CA GLY A 127 -13.48 -3.95 11.13
C GLY A 127 -14.48 -4.86 10.42
N GLY A 128 -14.03 -5.98 9.84
CA GLY A 128 -14.89 -6.95 9.15
C GLY A 128 -15.53 -6.42 7.86
N HIS A 129 -15.04 -5.30 7.32
CA HIS A 129 -15.55 -4.75 6.07
C HIS A 129 -15.00 -5.51 4.86
N ARG A 130 -15.81 -5.69 3.82
CA ARG A 130 -15.34 -6.23 2.53
C ARG A 130 -14.67 -5.13 1.70
N ALA A 131 -13.67 -5.46 0.89
CA ALA A 131 -13.02 -4.48 0.00
C ALA A 131 -14.02 -3.83 -0.98
N LYS A 132 -15.03 -4.61 -1.40
CA LYS A 132 -16.15 -4.10 -2.21
C LYS A 132 -16.96 -3.01 -1.49
N ALA A 133 -17.10 -3.07 -0.16
CA ALA A 133 -17.80 -2.04 0.60
C ALA A 133 -16.98 -0.74 0.66
N LEU A 134 -15.67 -0.86 0.86
CA LEU A 134 -14.75 0.27 0.78
C LEU A 134 -14.79 0.93 -0.60
N ASP A 135 -14.89 0.15 -1.70
CA ASP A 135 -14.99 0.70 -3.05
C ASP A 135 -16.29 1.51 -3.23
N GLN A 136 -17.39 1.09 -2.59
CA GLN A 136 -18.63 1.86 -2.59
C GLN A 136 -18.48 3.19 -1.85
N TRP A 137 -17.81 3.21 -0.69
CA TRP A 137 -17.53 4.46 0.03
C TRP A 137 -16.65 5.40 -0.80
N ARG A 138 -15.62 4.85 -1.46
CA ARG A 138 -14.74 5.59 -2.37
C ARG A 138 -15.51 6.25 -3.51
N ARG A 139 -16.32 5.48 -4.24
CA ARG A 139 -17.13 6.00 -5.36
C ARG A 139 -18.14 7.06 -4.93
N LYS A 140 -18.63 7.00 -3.69
CA LYS A 140 -19.52 8.00 -3.09
C LYS A 140 -18.77 9.23 -2.57
N GLY A 141 -17.44 9.22 -2.55
CA GLY A 141 -16.64 10.29 -1.94
C GLY A 141 -16.69 10.31 -0.41
N SER A 142 -17.15 9.24 0.24
CA SER A 142 -17.31 9.15 1.70
C SER A 142 -16.23 8.29 2.38
N LEU A 143 -15.24 7.80 1.64
CA LEU A 143 -14.24 6.83 2.12
C LEU A 143 -13.53 7.30 3.40
N PHE A 144 -12.97 8.50 3.40
CA PHE A 144 -12.27 9.04 4.57
C PHE A 144 -13.18 9.14 5.79
N THR A 145 -14.39 9.67 5.61
CA THR A 145 -15.39 9.84 6.66
C THR A 145 -15.79 8.51 7.29
N GLU A 146 -16.03 7.49 6.48
CA GLU A 146 -16.42 6.15 6.98
C GLU A 146 -15.26 5.47 7.70
N ILE A 147 -14.02 5.55 7.18
CA ILE A 147 -12.84 5.01 7.86
C ILE A 147 -12.65 5.70 9.22
N LYS A 148 -12.70 7.04 9.24
CA LYS A 148 -12.56 7.83 10.47
C LYS A 148 -13.62 7.42 11.50
N LYS A 149 -14.87 7.27 11.08
CA LYS A 149 -15.97 6.81 11.94
C LYS A 149 -15.71 5.41 12.51
N THR A 150 -15.18 4.47 11.71
CA THR A 150 -14.82 3.13 12.19
C THR A 150 -13.76 3.18 13.28
N TYR A 151 -12.73 4.01 13.14
CA TYR A 151 -11.73 4.20 14.19
C TYR A 151 -12.28 4.92 15.43
N GLU A 152 -13.16 5.91 15.24
CA GLU A 152 -13.71 6.67 16.37
C GLU A 152 -14.62 5.84 17.28
N ALA A 153 -15.21 4.76 16.73
CA ALA A 153 -15.96 3.77 17.51
C ALA A 153 -15.07 2.94 18.46
N ILE A 154 -13.75 2.89 18.22
CA ILE A 154 -12.76 2.27 19.11
C ILE A 154 -12.41 3.28 20.22
N PRO A 155 -12.31 2.85 21.49
CA PRO A 155 -11.92 3.76 22.57
C PRO A 155 -10.53 4.37 22.31
N GLU A 156 -10.34 5.63 22.70
CA GLU A 156 -9.21 6.47 22.29
C GLU A 156 -7.83 5.82 22.49
N GLY A 157 -7.61 5.15 23.62
CA GLY A 157 -6.35 4.47 23.93
C GLY A 157 -6.01 3.25 23.08
N TYR A 158 -6.95 2.76 22.25
CA TYR A 158 -6.79 1.55 21.43
C TYR A 158 -6.84 1.82 19.93
N ARG A 159 -6.90 3.08 19.49
CA ARG A 159 -7.02 3.42 18.06
C ARG A 159 -5.73 3.18 17.26
N GLY A 160 -4.59 3.02 17.94
CA GLY A 160 -3.31 2.70 17.33
C GLY A 160 -2.68 3.86 16.53
N GLY A 161 -1.47 3.63 16.02
CA GLY A 161 -0.70 4.63 15.28
C GLY A 161 -1.27 4.95 13.89
N TYR A 162 -1.97 4.01 13.26
CA TYR A 162 -2.57 4.20 11.94
C TYR A 162 -3.64 5.28 11.93
N TYR A 163 -4.44 5.39 13.01
CA TYR A 163 -5.43 6.45 13.14
C TYR A 163 -4.80 7.84 13.23
N GLN A 164 -3.72 7.98 13.99
CA GLN A 164 -3.00 9.25 14.08
C GLN A 164 -2.41 9.65 12.71
N TRP A 165 -1.83 8.70 11.99
CA TRP A 165 -1.34 8.92 10.63
C TRP A 165 -2.47 9.32 9.67
N LEU A 166 -3.62 8.66 9.75
CA LEU A 166 -4.81 8.97 8.94
C LEU A 166 -5.24 10.44 9.10
N LEU A 167 -5.31 10.94 10.33
CA LEU A 167 -5.70 12.32 10.61
C LEU A 167 -4.70 13.36 10.07
N GLN A 168 -3.40 13.04 10.07
CA GLN A 168 -2.37 13.91 9.52
C GLN A 168 -2.31 13.89 7.98
N ASN A 169 -2.87 12.85 7.38
CA ASN A 169 -2.75 12.56 5.95
C ASN A 169 -4.11 12.48 5.25
N GLU A 170 -5.09 13.28 5.67
CA GLU A 170 -6.42 13.37 5.03
C GLU A 170 -6.33 13.61 3.50
N HIS A 171 -5.33 14.39 3.08
CA HIS A 171 -5.04 14.65 1.68
C HIS A 171 -4.81 13.38 0.85
N VAL A 172 -4.45 12.24 1.44
CA VAL A 172 -4.28 10.96 0.73
C VAL A 172 -5.61 10.48 0.13
N PHE A 173 -6.73 10.79 0.78
CA PHE A 173 -8.07 10.33 0.38
C PHE A 173 -8.85 11.36 -0.46
N ASN A 174 -8.35 12.59 -0.57
CA ASN A 174 -9.01 13.67 -1.28
C ASN A 174 -8.21 14.11 -2.51
N ASN A 175 -8.66 13.69 -3.69
CA ASN A 175 -7.97 13.99 -4.94
C ASN A 175 -7.94 15.49 -5.30
N SER A 176 -8.84 16.29 -4.73
CA SER A 176 -8.91 17.73 -4.98
C SER A 176 -7.84 18.51 -4.20
N GLN A 177 -7.25 17.92 -3.16
CA GLN A 177 -6.18 18.59 -2.41
C GLN A 177 -4.82 18.36 -3.08
N PRO A 178 -3.92 19.36 -3.13
CA PRO A 178 -2.55 19.13 -3.55
C PRO A 178 -1.84 18.22 -2.54
N THR A 179 -1.00 17.30 -3.02
CA THR A 179 -0.14 16.54 -2.12
C THR A 179 0.89 17.51 -1.49
N PRO A 180 1.14 17.43 -0.16
CA PRO A 180 2.07 18.31 0.55
C PRO A 180 3.48 18.32 -0.07
N ASN A 181 3.85 17.24 -0.73
CA ASN A 181 5.12 17.05 -1.43
C ASN A 181 4.95 16.95 -2.95
N SER A 182 3.88 17.51 -3.51
CA SER A 182 3.76 17.66 -4.98
C SER A 182 4.89 18.53 -5.51
N ALA A 183 5.33 18.25 -6.74
CA ALA A 183 6.32 19.08 -7.43
C ALA A 183 5.94 20.58 -7.41
N GLY A 184 4.65 20.91 -7.46
CA GLY A 184 4.16 22.28 -7.37
C GLY A 184 4.36 22.91 -5.99
N VAL A 185 4.07 22.20 -4.90
CA VAL A 185 4.28 22.69 -3.53
C VAL A 185 5.78 22.82 -3.24
N ILE A 186 6.58 21.84 -3.68
CA ILE A 186 8.05 21.87 -3.55
C ILE A 186 8.63 23.04 -4.32
N ALA A 187 8.25 23.21 -5.59
CA ALA A 187 8.70 24.33 -6.40
C ALA A 187 8.29 25.68 -5.80
N ASN A 188 7.10 25.76 -5.21
CA ASN A 188 6.67 26.95 -4.51
C ASN A 188 7.53 27.21 -3.25
N SER A 189 7.80 26.19 -2.44
CA SER A 189 8.65 26.33 -1.24
C SER A 189 10.08 26.76 -1.58
N ILE A 190 10.67 26.16 -2.61
CA ILE A 190 11.99 26.55 -3.14
C ILE A 190 11.95 28.02 -3.58
N ALA A 191 10.93 28.41 -4.37
CA ALA A 191 10.82 29.77 -4.89
C ALA A 191 10.63 30.82 -3.77
N GLN A 192 9.79 30.54 -2.76
CA GLN A 192 9.61 31.44 -1.62
C GLN A 192 10.90 31.60 -0.83
N ALA A 193 11.59 30.50 -0.50
CA ALA A 193 12.82 30.54 0.29
C ALA A 193 13.94 31.27 -0.46
N GLY A 194 14.10 30.99 -1.75
CA GLY A 194 15.04 31.71 -2.61
C GLY A 194 14.70 33.19 -2.72
N TRP A 195 13.41 33.54 -2.76
CA TRP A 195 12.95 34.93 -2.89
C TRP A 195 13.27 35.72 -1.63
N ALA A 196 12.92 35.17 -0.47
CA ALA A 196 13.24 35.75 0.82
C ALA A 196 14.74 35.99 0.97
N TYR A 197 15.56 35.02 0.56
CA TYR A 197 17.02 35.16 0.58
C TYR A 197 17.52 36.26 -0.37
N ALA A 198 17.07 36.25 -1.63
CA ALA A 198 17.60 37.13 -2.67
C ALA A 198 17.12 38.59 -2.58
N THR A 199 15.98 38.83 -1.92
CA THR A 199 15.34 40.16 -1.85
C THR A 199 15.24 40.70 -0.44
N ASN A 200 15.50 39.88 0.59
CA ASN A 200 15.22 40.18 1.98
C ASN A 200 13.73 40.48 2.28
N ASP A 201 12.80 40.13 1.36
CA ASP A 201 11.35 40.23 1.55
C ASP A 201 10.80 38.85 1.97
N THR A 202 10.44 38.72 3.25
CA THR A 202 9.90 37.49 3.84
C THR A 202 8.40 37.34 3.63
N ARG A 203 7.71 38.30 3.00
CA ARG A 203 6.27 38.19 2.73
C ARG A 203 6.02 37.13 1.68
N ALA A 204 5.04 36.26 1.93
CA ALA A 204 4.58 35.28 0.96
C ALA A 204 4.11 35.97 -0.33
N ARG A 205 4.73 35.63 -1.46
CA ARG A 205 4.34 36.13 -2.79
C ARG A 205 3.71 35.02 -3.61
N SER A 206 2.94 35.36 -4.64
CA SER A 206 2.50 34.31 -5.57
C SER A 206 3.68 33.79 -6.40
N LEU A 207 3.68 32.50 -6.74
CA LEU A 207 4.72 31.91 -7.59
C LEU A 207 4.80 32.62 -8.95
N ALA A 208 3.66 33.05 -9.49
CA ALA A 208 3.59 33.82 -10.74
C ALA A 208 4.34 35.15 -10.63
N HIS A 209 4.20 35.86 -9.51
CA HIS A 209 4.92 37.12 -9.28
C HIS A 209 6.43 36.89 -9.16
N ILE A 210 6.86 35.88 -8.40
CA ILE A 210 8.28 35.53 -8.26
C ILE A 210 8.89 35.19 -9.63
N ARG A 211 8.19 34.40 -10.45
CA ARG A 211 8.63 34.06 -11.81
C ARG A 211 8.78 35.30 -12.69
N GLN A 212 7.77 36.16 -12.72
CA GLN A 212 7.79 37.38 -13.52
C GLN A 212 8.97 38.32 -13.16
N GLU A 213 9.29 38.45 -11.88
CA GLU A 213 10.43 39.27 -11.45
C GLU A 213 11.78 38.61 -11.71
N THR A 214 11.89 37.30 -11.47
CA THR A 214 13.12 36.55 -11.68
C THR A 214 13.45 36.37 -13.17
N GLU A 215 12.47 36.38 -14.07
CA GLU A 215 12.68 36.36 -15.53
C GLU A 215 13.57 37.51 -16.02
N LYS A 216 13.53 38.66 -15.33
CA LYS A 216 14.33 39.84 -15.64
C LYS A 216 15.78 39.72 -15.16
N TRP A 217 16.11 38.69 -14.37
CA TRP A 217 17.46 38.49 -13.81
C TRP A 217 18.37 37.78 -14.81
N SER A 218 19.68 37.96 -14.65
CA SER A 218 20.67 37.17 -15.39
C SER A 218 20.55 35.68 -15.04
N SER A 219 20.95 34.81 -15.96
CA SER A 219 20.89 33.35 -15.75
C SER A 219 21.66 32.92 -14.50
N LEU A 220 22.86 33.45 -14.27
CA LEU A 220 23.63 33.16 -13.06
C LEU A 220 22.89 33.55 -11.78
N ARG A 221 22.26 34.73 -11.76
CA ARG A 221 21.50 35.19 -10.59
C ARG A 221 20.27 34.32 -10.34
N ARG A 222 19.56 33.88 -11.39
CA ARG A 222 18.46 32.93 -11.26
C ARG A 222 18.93 31.59 -10.69
N ASN A 223 20.05 31.07 -11.18
CA ASN A 223 20.62 29.81 -10.69
C ASN A 223 21.08 29.91 -9.23
N CYS A 224 21.70 31.03 -8.81
CA CYS A 224 22.00 31.28 -7.40
C CYS A 224 20.72 31.31 -6.54
N PHE A 225 19.66 31.97 -7.02
CA PHE A 225 18.37 32.04 -6.32
C PHE A 225 17.73 30.66 -6.15
N LEU A 226 17.70 29.85 -7.21
CA LEU A 226 17.17 28.49 -7.17
C LEU A 226 18.00 27.61 -6.24
N LEU A 227 19.33 27.70 -6.30
CA LEU A 227 20.22 26.97 -5.39
C LEU A 227 20.00 27.34 -3.92
N CYS A 228 19.86 28.62 -3.60
CA CYS A 228 19.57 29.06 -2.23
C CYS A 228 18.22 28.52 -1.75
N GLY A 229 17.19 28.60 -2.60
CA GLY A 229 15.87 28.03 -2.31
C GLY A 229 15.92 26.53 -2.05
N MET A 230 16.65 25.77 -2.88
CA MET A 230 16.86 24.33 -2.71
C MET A 230 17.58 24.03 -1.39
N THR A 231 18.69 24.72 -1.12
CA THR A 231 19.51 24.52 0.08
C THR A 231 18.72 24.77 1.37
N LEU A 232 17.93 25.86 1.41
CA LEU A 232 17.08 26.20 2.56
C LEU A 232 15.95 25.19 2.79
N ASN A 233 15.55 24.46 1.75
CA ASN A 233 14.57 23.37 1.84
C ASN A 233 15.24 21.98 2.01
N GLN A 234 16.56 21.93 2.19
CA GLN A 234 17.34 20.68 2.27
C GLN A 234 17.20 19.80 1.02
N ILE A 235 16.96 20.41 -0.13
CA ILE A 235 16.87 19.78 -1.44
C ILE A 235 18.20 19.98 -2.15
N ARG A 236 18.61 18.99 -2.94
CA ARG A 236 19.81 19.06 -3.77
C ARG A 236 19.40 19.12 -5.25
N PRO A 237 20.15 19.82 -6.11
CA PRO A 237 19.93 19.76 -7.54
C PRO A 237 20.02 18.32 -8.05
N HIS A 238 19.26 17.99 -9.09
CA HIS A 238 19.40 16.75 -9.83
C HIS A 238 20.53 16.89 -10.86
N PRO A 239 21.27 15.82 -11.22
CA PRO A 239 22.32 15.86 -12.25
C PRO A 239 21.94 16.42 -13.63
N VAL A 240 20.65 16.59 -13.92
CA VAL A 240 20.14 17.12 -15.20
C VAL A 240 19.78 18.60 -15.13
N GLN A 241 19.87 19.21 -13.94
CA GLN A 241 19.57 20.61 -13.72
C GLN A 241 20.82 21.46 -13.86
N ASP A 242 20.68 22.69 -14.36
CA ASP A 242 21.79 23.61 -14.59
C ASP A 242 22.58 23.91 -13.31
N GLU A 243 21.91 23.97 -12.16
CA GLU A 243 22.53 24.22 -10.86
C GLU A 243 23.50 23.12 -10.45
N TRP A 244 23.27 21.87 -10.89
CA TRP A 244 24.21 20.78 -10.64
C TRP A 244 25.55 21.06 -11.33
N VAL A 245 25.50 21.37 -12.62
CA VAL A 245 26.68 21.60 -13.46
C VAL A 245 27.37 22.92 -13.08
N LEU A 246 26.60 24.00 -12.93
CA LEU A 246 27.12 25.34 -12.68
C LEU A 246 27.82 25.48 -11.32
N PHE A 247 27.34 24.78 -10.30
CA PHE A 247 27.92 24.83 -8.96
C PHE A 247 28.81 23.62 -8.63
N GLY A 248 29.10 22.77 -9.62
CA GLY A 248 30.09 21.71 -9.50
C GLY A 248 29.70 20.59 -8.54
N PHE A 249 28.41 20.24 -8.49
CA PHE A 249 27.97 19.07 -7.72
C PHE A 249 28.53 17.79 -8.34
N CYS A 250 28.94 16.85 -7.50
CA CYS A 250 29.45 15.55 -7.90
C CYS A 250 28.87 14.44 -7.02
N VAL A 251 28.89 13.21 -7.54
CA VAL A 251 28.51 12.02 -6.77
C VAL A 251 29.79 11.45 -6.15
N GLY A 252 29.79 11.26 -4.82
CA GLY A 252 30.95 10.80 -4.07
C GLY A 252 31.22 9.29 -4.14
N ASP A 253 30.18 8.48 -4.40
CA ASP A 253 30.29 7.02 -4.58
C ASP A 253 29.18 6.46 -5.50
N GLN A 254 29.39 5.25 -6.03
CA GLN A 254 28.43 4.59 -6.94
C GLN A 254 27.08 4.25 -6.29
N TYR A 255 26.99 4.20 -4.96
CA TYR A 255 25.76 3.84 -4.25
C TYR A 255 24.82 5.04 -4.06
N THR A 256 25.39 6.25 -4.03
CA THR A 256 24.67 7.52 -3.89
C THR A 256 24.03 7.97 -5.21
N GLU A 257 24.54 7.48 -6.36
CA GLU A 257 24.05 7.80 -7.71
C GLU A 257 22.60 7.34 -7.96
N LEU A 258 22.15 6.27 -7.30
CA LEU A 258 20.77 5.76 -7.40
C LEU A 258 19.75 6.57 -6.58
N ARG A 259 20.22 7.48 -5.71
CA ARG A 259 19.36 8.32 -4.84
C ARG A 259 19.47 9.82 -5.14
N THR A 260 20.29 10.22 -6.10
CA THR A 260 20.42 11.62 -6.52
C THR A 260 19.11 12.12 -7.13
N GLY A 261 18.45 13.06 -6.43
CA GLY A 261 17.15 13.63 -6.81
C GLY A 261 16.02 13.43 -5.79
N GLY A 262 16.22 12.61 -4.76
CA GLY A 262 15.25 12.38 -3.69
C GLY A 262 15.60 13.10 -2.38
N TYR A 263 14.57 13.46 -1.60
CA TYR A 263 14.73 13.93 -0.22
C TYR A 263 15.53 12.93 0.61
N THR A 264 16.70 13.33 1.12
CA THR A 264 17.34 12.61 2.22
C THR A 264 16.68 13.06 3.51
N ALA A 265 16.04 12.14 4.24
CA ALA A 265 15.66 12.38 5.63
C ALA A 265 16.89 12.88 6.41
N PRO A 266 16.72 13.78 7.41
CA PRO A 266 17.84 14.23 8.22
C PRO A 266 18.49 13.03 8.90
N SER A 267 19.69 12.68 8.44
CA SER A 267 20.57 11.76 9.14
C SER A 267 20.94 12.42 10.47
N PHE A 268 20.37 11.92 11.56
CA PHE A 268 20.89 12.21 12.90
C PHE A 268 22.36 11.76 12.95
N PRO A 269 23.28 12.56 13.52
CA PRO A 269 24.63 12.10 13.75
C PRO A 269 24.57 10.89 14.69
N GLU A 270 25.20 9.78 14.28
CA GLU A 270 25.43 8.65 15.18
C GLU A 270 26.18 9.13 16.44
N PRO A 271 25.85 8.58 17.62
CA PRO A 271 26.57 8.92 18.83
C PRO A 271 27.99 8.36 18.75
N HIS A 272 28.94 9.21 18.41
CA HIS A 272 30.34 8.90 18.61
C HIS A 272 30.59 8.62 20.09
N SER A 273 31.03 7.38 20.34
CA SER A 273 31.70 6.87 21.53
C SER A 273 32.38 7.95 22.38
N MET A 274 31.69 8.41 23.43
CA MET A 274 32.35 9.04 24.58
C MET A 274 32.88 7.94 25.49
N SER A 275 33.97 7.30 25.07
CA SER A 275 34.86 6.61 25.98
C SER A 275 36.02 7.52 26.35
N SER A 276 36.25 7.64 27.67
CA SER A 276 37.40 8.26 28.32
C SER A 276 37.39 9.79 28.50
N MET A 277 36.62 10.25 29.47
CA MET A 277 37.13 11.26 30.42
C MET A 277 37.14 10.67 31.83
N ARG A 278 38.34 10.49 32.39
CA ARG A 278 38.52 10.19 33.82
C ARG A 278 38.14 11.42 34.64
N PRO A 279 37.46 11.26 35.78
CA PRO A 279 37.22 12.37 36.68
C PRO A 279 38.53 12.84 37.33
N PRO A 280 38.65 14.14 37.66
CA PRO A 280 39.80 14.68 38.37
C PRO A 280 39.84 14.14 39.82
N ARG A 281 41.05 13.81 40.28
CA ARG A 281 41.31 13.44 41.68
C ARG A 281 41.06 14.66 42.57
N THR A 282 40.20 14.49 43.56
CA THR A 282 40.08 15.42 44.70
C THR A 282 41.33 15.31 45.58
N PRO A 283 41.89 16.43 46.07
CA PRO A 283 42.93 16.39 47.08
C PRO A 283 42.31 16.12 48.46
N ALA A 284 42.87 15.15 49.17
CA ALA A 284 42.62 14.95 50.58
C ALA A 284 43.07 16.20 51.35
N SER A 285 42.16 16.78 52.13
CA SER A 285 42.49 17.78 53.14
C SER A 285 42.27 17.13 54.50
N SER A 286 43.38 16.89 55.17
CA SER A 286 43.51 16.49 56.57
C SER A 286 43.42 17.73 57.48
N ASN A 287 42.42 17.71 58.37
CA ASN A 287 42.34 18.25 59.73
C ASN A 287 40.93 18.75 60.05
#